data_AF-A0AAU3V565-F1
#
_entry.id   AF-A0AAU3V565-F1
#
_cell.length_a   1.000
_cell.length_b   1.000
_cell.length_c   1.000
_cell.angle_alpha   90.00
_cell.angle_beta   90.00
_cell.angle_gamma   90.00
#
_symmetry.space_group_name_H-M   'P 1'
#
loop_
_entity.id
_entity.type
_entity.pdbx_description
1 polymer ?
#
loop_
_entity_poly.entity_id
_entity_poly.type
_entity_poly.pdbx_seq_one_letter_code
_entity_poly.pdbx_strand_id
1 'polypeptide(L)'
;MAPRFDTARFHVATGPAALFARVRHVLREPVRLTARGPHVTERLERRGAPVEALLAFDPASWELVSAEVRTDTGRWVKATWRVRAAGQDWWAVIGFGDTLVTVIDVAPHRRGLGDDIVREGPLHARVAAVNEALMAEV
;
A
#
# COMPACT_ATOMS: atom_id res chain seq x y z
N MET A 1 11.92 12.53 -9.83
CA MET A 1 11.75 11.80 -11.11
C MET A 1 10.32 11.28 -11.14
N ALA A 2 9.49 11.78 -12.07
CA ALA A 2 8.13 11.27 -12.24
C ALA A 2 8.17 9.78 -12.63
N PRO A 3 7.21 8.94 -12.21
CA PRO A 3 7.17 7.56 -12.66
C PRO A 3 7.06 7.55 -14.19
N ARG A 4 7.78 6.63 -14.83
CA ARG A 4 7.81 6.44 -16.29
C ARG A 4 6.51 5.79 -16.82
N PHE A 5 5.46 5.79 -16.01
CA PHE A 5 4.21 5.05 -16.17
C PHE A 5 3.12 5.69 -15.30
N ASP A 6 1.87 5.56 -15.75
CA ASP A 6 0.71 6.01 -14.98
C ASP A 6 0.27 4.96 -13.97
N THR A 7 -0.27 5.44 -12.85
CA THR A 7 -0.83 4.59 -11.79
C THR A 7 -2.28 4.95 -11.52
N ALA A 8 -3.03 3.95 -11.05
CA ALA A 8 -4.38 4.10 -10.54
C ALA A 8 -4.47 3.50 -9.15
N ARG A 9 -5.30 4.09 -8.28
CA ARG A 9 -5.47 3.63 -6.91
C ARG A 9 -6.76 2.83 -6.75
N PHE A 10 -6.67 1.73 -6.01
CA PHE A 10 -7.76 0.87 -5.64
C PHE A 10 -7.86 0.77 -4.12
N HIS A 11 -9.07 0.76 -3.58
CA HIS A 11 -9.32 0.60 -2.15
C HIS A 11 -9.81 -0.81 -1.83
N VAL A 12 -9.41 -1.37 -0.69
CA VAL A 12 -9.72 -2.77 -0.31
C VAL A 12 -11.21 -3.09 -0.29
N ALA A 13 -12.04 -2.10 0.04
CA ALA A 13 -13.49 -2.25 0.14
C ALA A 13 -14.22 -2.25 -1.22
N THR A 14 -13.62 -1.70 -2.28
CA THR A 14 -14.32 -1.49 -3.56
C THR A 14 -13.55 -1.97 -4.78
N GLY A 15 -12.26 -2.28 -4.63
CA GLY A 15 -11.42 -2.74 -5.73
C GLY A 15 -11.43 -4.26 -5.90
N PRO A 16 -10.69 -4.78 -6.88
CA PRO A 16 -10.67 -6.20 -7.20
C PRO A 16 -10.16 -7.05 -6.04
N ALA A 17 -10.91 -8.05 -5.59
CA ALA A 17 -10.51 -8.93 -4.49
C ALA A 17 -9.16 -9.61 -4.76
N ALA A 18 -8.93 -10.07 -6.00
CA ALA A 18 -7.69 -10.73 -6.42
C ALA A 18 -6.44 -9.83 -6.28
N LEU A 19 -6.58 -8.52 -6.50
CA LEU A 19 -5.49 -7.56 -6.28
C LEU A 19 -5.03 -7.59 -4.82
N PHE A 20 -5.97 -7.47 -3.87
CA PHE A 20 -5.65 -7.41 -2.45
C PHE A 20 -5.26 -8.77 -1.89
N ALA A 21 -5.78 -9.87 -2.44
CA ALA A 21 -5.30 -11.22 -2.15
C ALA A 21 -3.82 -11.35 -2.53
N ARG A 22 -3.44 -10.87 -3.72
CA ARG A 22 -2.04 -10.88 -4.17
C ARG A 22 -1.13 -9.99 -3.35
N VAL A 23 -1.56 -8.79 -2.97
CA VAL A 23 -0.77 -7.91 -2.07
C VAL A 23 -0.49 -8.62 -0.74
N ARG A 24 -1.52 -9.21 -0.12
CA ARG A 24 -1.36 -9.99 1.13
C ARG A 24 -0.46 -11.21 0.93
N HIS A 25 -0.57 -11.90 -0.20
CA HIS A 25 0.29 -13.05 -0.50
C HIS A 25 1.76 -12.67 -0.62
N VAL A 26 2.07 -11.57 -1.30
CA VAL A 26 3.45 -11.10 -1.49
C VAL A 26 4.05 -10.56 -0.18
N LEU A 27 3.24 -9.88 0.63
CA LEU A 27 3.63 -9.32 1.93
C LEU A 27 3.09 -10.15 3.10
N ARG A 28 3.18 -11.48 3.02
CA ARG A 28 2.56 -12.40 4.00
C ARG A 28 3.38 -12.66 5.25
N GLU A 29 4.69 -12.39 5.19
CA GLU A 29 5.60 -12.60 6.31
C GLU A 29 5.93 -11.26 6.99
N PRO A 30 6.11 -11.24 8.32
CA PRO A 30 6.70 -10.10 9.01
C PRO A 30 8.08 -9.76 8.43
N VAL A 31 8.34 -8.47 8.22
CA VAL A 31 9.62 -7.99 7.69
C VAL A 31 9.98 -6.63 8.27
N ARG A 32 11.28 -6.37 8.41
CA ARG A 32 11.74 -5.02 8.74
C ARG A 32 11.79 -4.18 7.47
N LEU A 33 10.95 -3.16 7.38
CA LEU A 33 10.94 -2.25 6.25
C LEU A 33 12.23 -1.45 6.18
N THR A 34 12.64 -1.09 4.96
CA THR A 34 13.76 -0.18 4.74
C THR A 34 13.25 1.21 4.36
N ALA A 35 13.54 2.23 5.18
CA ALA A 35 13.35 3.63 4.81
C ALA A 35 14.57 4.12 4.02
N ARG A 36 14.50 4.08 2.68
CA ARG A 36 15.58 4.57 1.81
C ARG A 36 15.30 5.98 1.31
N GLY A 37 16.23 6.89 1.59
CA GLY A 37 16.29 8.22 1.00
C GLY A 37 15.96 9.36 1.98
N PRO A 38 16.66 10.50 1.88
CA PRO A 38 16.60 11.58 2.86
C PRO A 38 15.18 12.14 3.04
N HIS A 39 14.38 12.16 1.98
CA HIS A 39 13.00 12.63 2.03
C HIS A 39 12.06 11.75 2.89
N VAL A 40 12.31 10.44 2.98
CA VAL A 40 11.50 9.55 3.84
C VAL A 40 11.87 9.80 5.30
N THR A 41 13.16 9.87 5.60
CA THR A 41 13.69 10.17 6.94
C THR A 41 13.24 11.54 7.44
N GLU A 42 13.36 12.58 6.63
CA GLU A 42 12.92 13.94 6.97
C GLU A 42 11.40 13.98 7.28
N ARG A 43 10.59 13.23 6.52
CA ARG A 43 9.14 13.12 6.79
C ARG A 43 8.84 12.38 8.09
N LEU A 44 9.60 11.35 8.42
CA LEU A 44 9.46 10.60 9.67
C LEU A 44 9.77 11.51 10.86
N GLU A 45 10.88 12.22 10.81
CA GLU A 45 11.32 13.16 11.85
C GLU A 45 10.33 14.31 12.03
N ARG A 46 9.96 14.99 10.94
CA ARG A 46 9.02 16.13 10.99
C ARG A 46 7.65 15.76 11.56
N ARG A 47 7.24 14.49 11.44
CA ARG A 47 5.94 14.01 11.93
C ARG A 47 6.02 13.42 13.35
N GLY A 48 7.20 13.36 13.97
CA GLY A 48 7.38 12.66 15.23
C GLY A 48 6.96 11.20 15.15
N ALA A 49 7.15 10.58 13.98
CA ALA A 49 6.61 9.26 13.69
C ALA A 49 7.31 8.19 14.57
N PRO A 50 6.58 7.18 15.08
CA PRO A 50 7.17 6.09 15.84
C PRO A 50 7.94 5.13 14.91
N VAL A 51 9.15 5.55 14.49
CA VAL A 51 9.92 4.92 13.41
C VAL A 51 10.10 3.42 13.61
N GLU A 52 10.55 2.97 14.80
CA GLU A 52 10.78 1.54 15.02
C GLU A 52 9.50 0.70 14.87
N ALA A 53 8.36 1.20 15.35
CA ALA A 53 7.08 0.53 15.17
C ALA A 53 6.65 0.51 13.69
N LEU A 54 6.93 1.59 12.94
CA LEU A 54 6.59 1.71 11.52
C LEU A 54 7.54 0.95 10.61
N LEU A 55 8.74 0.58 11.06
CA LEU A 55 9.65 -0.30 10.34
C LEU A 55 9.40 -1.78 10.65
N ALA A 56 8.76 -2.11 11.76
CA ALA A 56 8.41 -3.49 12.12
C ALA A 56 7.08 -3.90 11.47
N PHE A 57 7.09 -4.12 10.15
CA PHE A 57 5.89 -4.55 9.43
C PHE A 57 5.49 -5.97 9.82
N ASP A 58 4.21 -6.12 10.16
CA ASP A 58 3.59 -7.41 10.44
C ASP A 58 2.19 -7.45 9.80
N PRO A 59 1.98 -8.27 8.77
CA PRO A 59 0.69 -8.33 8.07
C PRO A 59 -0.45 -8.86 8.94
N ALA A 60 -0.17 -9.51 10.08
CA ALA A 60 -1.20 -9.98 11.00
C ALA A 60 -1.77 -8.86 11.89
N SER A 61 -0.97 -7.82 12.18
CA SER A 61 -1.38 -6.68 13.02
C SER A 61 -1.65 -5.40 12.24
N TRP A 62 -1.39 -5.40 10.93
CA TRP A 62 -1.59 -4.26 10.04
C TRP A 62 -2.80 -4.47 9.11
N GLU A 63 -3.55 -3.40 8.87
CA GLU A 63 -4.73 -3.44 8.01
C GLU A 63 -4.39 -2.91 6.61
N LEU A 64 -4.54 -3.74 5.57
CA LEU A 64 -4.38 -3.30 4.18
C LEU A 64 -5.54 -2.35 3.78
N VAL A 65 -5.21 -1.13 3.37
CA VAL A 65 -6.19 -0.07 3.02
C VAL A 65 -6.38 0.06 1.51
N SER A 66 -5.28 0.23 0.78
CA SER A 66 -5.32 0.51 -0.66
C SER A 66 -4.09 -0.01 -1.37
N ALA A 67 -4.17 -0.13 -2.69
CA ALA A 67 -3.05 -0.46 -3.56
C ALA A 67 -3.01 0.48 -4.76
N GLU A 68 -1.82 0.89 -5.16
CA GLU A 68 -1.57 1.60 -6.41
C GLU A 68 -1.05 0.62 -7.44
N VAL A 69 -1.63 0.68 -8.63
CA VAL A 69 -1.41 -0.27 -9.72
C VAL A 69 -0.98 0.49 -10.96
N ARG A 70 0.00 -0.08 -11.67
CA ARG A 70 0.38 0.38 -13.00
C ARG A 70 -0.74 0.14 -14.00
N THR A 71 -1.24 1.20 -14.65
CA THR A 71 -2.38 1.11 -15.58
C THR A 71 -2.04 0.31 -16.85
N ASP A 72 -0.77 0.31 -17.24
CA ASP A 72 -0.25 -0.38 -18.43
C ASP A 72 -0.11 -1.90 -18.25
N THR A 73 0.07 -2.39 -17.02
CA THR A 73 0.37 -3.81 -16.73
C THR A 73 -0.63 -4.47 -15.77
N GLY A 74 -1.40 -3.69 -15.00
CA GLY A 74 -2.29 -4.20 -13.96
C GLY A 74 -1.57 -4.71 -12.70
N ARG A 75 -0.24 -4.53 -12.60
CA ARG A 75 0.56 -4.96 -11.45
C ARG A 75 0.63 -3.87 -10.39
N TRP A 76 0.43 -4.24 -9.13
CA TRP A 76 0.60 -3.31 -8.00
C TRP A 76 2.07 -2.86 -7.89
N VAL A 77 2.26 -1.60 -7.50
CA VAL A 77 3.57 -0.97 -7.28
C VAL A 77 3.78 -0.49 -5.86
N LYS A 78 2.68 -0.14 -5.17
CA LYS A 78 2.67 0.26 -3.76
C LYS A 78 1.38 -0.21 -3.10
N ALA A 79 1.44 -0.45 -1.80
CA ALA A 79 0.29 -0.71 -0.96
C ALA A 79 0.32 0.20 0.27
N THR A 80 -0.86 0.69 0.67
CA THR A 80 -1.02 1.46 1.90
C THR A 80 -1.59 0.55 2.98
N TRP A 81 -0.91 0.50 4.10
CA TRP A 81 -1.31 -0.26 5.27
C TRP A 81 -1.52 0.67 6.46
N ARG A 82 -2.49 0.35 7.31
CA ARG A 82 -2.77 1.04 8.55
C ARG A 82 -2.20 0.26 9.72
N VAL A 83 -1.58 0.98 10.65
CA VAL A 83 -1.13 0.44 11.94
C VAL A 83 -1.40 1.47 13.03
N ARG A 84 -1.71 0.99 14.24
CA ARG A 84 -1.79 1.83 15.43
C ARG A 84 -0.47 1.79 16.18
N ALA A 85 0.19 2.94 16.32
CA ALA A 85 1.48 3.07 16.97
C ALA A 85 1.56 4.38 17.78
N ALA A 86 2.14 4.32 18.97
CA ALA A 86 2.22 5.46 19.91
C ALA A 86 0.86 6.15 20.16
N GLY A 87 -0.24 5.37 20.22
CA GLY A 87 -1.58 5.90 20.46
C GLY A 87 -2.23 6.60 19.26
N GLN A 88 -1.59 6.58 18.09
CA GLN A 88 -2.07 7.21 16.85
C GLN A 88 -2.24 6.18 15.73
N ASP A 89 -3.10 6.49 14.76
CA ASP A 89 -3.23 5.70 13.54
C ASP A 89 -2.29 6.25 12.48
N TRP A 90 -1.54 5.35 11.85
CA TRP A 90 -0.59 5.67 10.81
C TRP A 90 -0.91 4.90 9.55
N TRP A 91 -0.82 5.57 8.41
CA TRP A 91 -0.72 4.90 7.12
C TRP A 91 0.73 4.82 6.69
N ALA A 92 1.22 3.61 6.48
CA ALA A 92 2.51 3.31 5.90
C ALA A 92 2.32 2.90 4.44
N VAL A 93 3.00 3.59 3.53
CA VAL A 93 3.01 3.25 2.10
C VAL A 93 4.23 2.40 1.82
N ILE A 94 4.02 1.14 1.50
CA ILE A 94 5.05 0.14 1.21
C ILE A 94 5.15 -0.01 -0.31
N GLY A 95 6.36 0.17 -0.84
CA GLY A 95 6.65 0.01 -2.27
C GLY A 95 7.10 -1.39 -2.63
N PHE A 96 7.81 -1.50 -3.74
CA PHE A 96 8.43 -2.75 -4.17
C PHE A 96 9.42 -3.28 -3.11
N GLY A 97 9.38 -4.60 -2.88
CA GLY A 97 10.13 -5.24 -1.80
C GLY A 97 9.59 -4.84 -0.42
N ASP A 98 10.49 -4.41 0.46
CA ASP A 98 10.24 -4.00 1.85
C ASP A 98 10.44 -2.48 2.04
N THR A 99 10.36 -1.68 0.97
CA THR A 99 10.70 -0.25 1.04
C THR A 99 9.54 0.57 1.61
N LEU A 100 9.78 1.28 2.72
CA LEU A 100 8.87 2.30 3.23
C LEU A 100 9.02 3.59 2.40
N VAL A 101 7.96 3.94 1.66
CA VAL A 101 7.94 5.09 0.75
C VAL A 101 7.57 6.38 1.49
N THR A 102 6.58 6.32 2.37
CA THR A 102 6.15 7.44 3.20
C THR A 102 5.24 6.95 4.32
N VAL A 103 5.09 7.75 5.37
CA VAL A 103 4.11 7.52 6.45
C VAL A 103 3.22 8.73 6.60
N ILE A 104 1.98 8.53 7.03
CA ILE A 104 0.96 9.57 7.17
C ILE A 104 0.26 9.37 8.51
N ASP A 105 0.30 10.39 9.36
CA ASP A 105 -0.57 10.48 10.54
C ASP A 105 -2.00 10.69 10.04
N VAL A 106 -2.92 9.81 10.45
CA VAL A 106 -4.29 9.83 10.00
C VAL A 106 -5.25 9.85 11.17
N ALA A 107 -6.25 10.73 11.06
CA ALA A 107 -7.36 10.72 12.01
C ALA A 107 -8.08 9.35 11.97
N PRO A 108 -8.52 8.80 13.11
CA PRO A 108 -9.06 7.43 13.20
C PRO A 108 -10.27 7.13 12.29
N HIS A 109 -11.01 8.17 11.88
CA HIS A 109 -12.19 8.07 11.01
C HIS A 109 -11.84 8.01 9.51
N ARG A 110 -10.60 8.37 9.12
CA ARG A 110 -10.17 8.29 7.72
C ARG A 110 -10.17 6.83 7.25
N ARG A 111 -10.65 6.59 6.03
CA ARG A 111 -10.72 5.25 5.43
C ARG A 111 -9.87 5.07 4.19
N GLY A 112 -9.37 6.14 3.57
CA GLY A 112 -8.58 6.03 2.33
C GLY A 112 -9.43 5.91 1.06
N LEU A 113 -10.72 6.21 1.17
CA LEU A 113 -11.63 6.40 0.04
C LEU A 113 -11.59 7.87 -0.40
N GLY A 114 -10.98 8.13 -1.55
CA GLY A 114 -10.99 9.42 -2.25
C GLY A 114 -11.71 9.34 -3.58
N ASP A 115 -11.82 10.48 -4.27
CA ASP A 115 -12.43 10.59 -5.60
C ASP A 115 -11.56 9.93 -6.69
N ASP A 116 -10.27 9.75 -6.42
CA ASP A 116 -9.28 9.11 -7.29
C ASP A 116 -9.31 7.57 -7.25
N ILE A 117 -10.16 6.97 -6.41
CA ILE A 117 -10.28 5.52 -6.27
C ILE A 117 -11.07 4.94 -7.45
N VAL A 118 -10.44 4.02 -8.19
CA VAL A 118 -11.10 3.22 -9.21
C VAL A 118 -11.97 2.15 -8.54
N ARG A 119 -13.27 2.17 -8.87
CA ARG A 119 -14.28 1.26 -8.29
C ARG A 119 -14.86 0.29 -9.31
N GLU A 120 -14.80 0.62 -10.59
CA GLU A 120 -15.40 -0.18 -11.67
C GLU A 120 -14.77 0.16 -13.03
N GLY A 121 -15.26 -0.49 -14.09
CA GLY A 121 -14.87 -0.21 -15.48
C GLY A 121 -13.74 -1.10 -16.01
N PRO A 122 -13.26 -0.83 -17.25
CA PRO A 122 -12.31 -1.69 -17.96
C PRO A 122 -10.99 -1.91 -17.22
N LEU A 123 -10.47 -0.85 -16.59
CA LEU A 123 -9.23 -0.96 -15.81
C LEU A 123 -9.44 -1.85 -14.58
N HIS A 124 -10.57 -1.75 -13.89
CA HIS A 124 -10.90 -2.60 -12.75
C HIS A 124 -10.95 -4.09 -13.17
N ALA A 125 -11.66 -4.40 -14.25
CA ALA A 125 -11.75 -5.77 -14.77
C ALA A 125 -10.38 -6.32 -15.20
N ARG A 126 -9.57 -5.50 -15.89
CA ARG A 126 -8.20 -5.87 -16.27
C ARG A 126 -7.34 -6.18 -15.06
N VAL A 127 -7.39 -5.36 -14.02
CA VAL A 127 -6.61 -5.56 -12.80
C VAL A 127 -7.06 -6.83 -12.06
N ALA A 128 -8.36 -7.13 -12.03
CA ALA A 128 -8.86 -8.40 -11.50
C ALA A 128 -8.21 -9.59 -12.23
N ALA A 129 -8.38 -9.67 -13.55
CA ALA A 129 -7.89 -10.77 -14.37
C ALA A 129 -6.36 -10.96 -14.28
N VAL A 130 -5.60 -9.87 -14.33
CA VAL A 130 -4.12 -9.95 -14.20
C VAL A 130 -3.70 -10.52 -12.85
N ASN A 131 -4.31 -10.06 -11.75
CA ASN A 131 -3.90 -10.52 -10.42
C ASN A 131 -4.43 -11.93 -10.12
N GLU A 132 -5.55 -12.36 -10.70
CA GLU A 132 -5.99 -13.76 -10.67
C GLU A 132 -4.99 -14.69 -11.38
N ALA A 133 -4.58 -14.35 -12.61
CA ALA A 133 -3.59 -15.13 -13.35
C ALA A 133 -2.26 -15.24 -12.59
N LEU A 134 -1.77 -14.11 -12.05
CA LEU A 134 -0.53 -14.08 -11.26
C LEU A 134 -0.63 -14.88 -9.94
N MET A 135 -1.83 -15.10 -9.41
CA MET A 135 -2.05 -15.93 -8.23
C MET A 135 -2.16 -17.43 -8.58
N ALA A 136 -2.54 -17.77 -9.80
CA ALA A 136 -2.62 -19.15 -10.28
C ALA A 136 -1.26 -19.71 -10.75
N GLU A 137 -0.29 -18.83 -11.05
CA GLU A 137 1.08 -19.18 -11.45
C GLU A 137 2.00 -19.51 -10.26
N VAL A 138 1.53 -19.38 -9.02
CA VAL A 138 2.29 -19.54 -7.77
C VAL A 138 1.84 -20.80 -7.02
#